data_AF-A0A350V5N9-F1
#
_entry.id   AF-A0A350V5N9-F1
#
_cell.length_a   1.000
_cell.length_b   1.000
_cell.length_c   1.000
_cell.angle_alpha   90.00
_cell.angle_beta   90.00
_cell.angle_gamma   90.00
#
_symmetry.space_group_name_H-M   'P 1'
#
loop_
_entity.id
_entity.type
_entity.pdbx_description
1 polymer ?
#
loop_
_entity_poly.entity_id
_entity_poly.type
_entity_poly.pdbx_seq_one_letter_code
_entity_poly.pdbx_strand_id
1 'polypeptide(L)'
;MLKTSMFQLQLVCPGCNNFVAVSGITDFDTCQNCGKHVNVSSVINDKMFGIMDRQKYMNGFLSGGIEQPGGANAYKLVYSSMQPYCEECGNVIDEQTAFEAIDSGKTYTCPKCSHKMPVRAADKLLKEFHPKAVGVLNDSYGIDKKSLDTTKDEMLVCKCMTCGAGLELTIDTKRTIKCNYCDNENYLPDSIWTKLHPNKEVQPLFMLLDLNESDIKASVDYFINVTALNIISRHFDNFTRQYFERPFVSESLLTWIKLFISAKNNEQISFNMDITKCHKFFYENLLLGLDSHPAALKEVTSEYGIGMPIELQSALAGDKDESVRLSLAKNQWLHKNTIKKLQGDSSIAVQTEAKKLKTGIFSRIFG
;
A
#
# COMPACT_ATOMS: atom_id res chain seq x y z
N MET A 1 3.74 21.92 -2.34
CA MET A 1 4.73 21.40 -3.33
C MET A 1 3.98 20.47 -4.24
N LEU A 2 4.04 20.74 -5.54
CA LEU A 2 3.36 19.92 -6.53
C LEU A 2 4.09 18.61 -6.72
N LYS A 3 3.29 17.54 -6.76
CA LYS A 3 3.80 16.17 -6.75
C LYS A 3 2.86 15.23 -7.47
N THR A 4 3.39 14.41 -8.37
CA THR A 4 2.57 13.48 -9.16
C THR A 4 2.56 12.06 -8.60
N SER A 5 1.36 11.45 -8.62
CA SER A 5 1.15 10.03 -8.42
C SER A 5 0.51 9.44 -9.68
N MET A 6 1.19 8.47 -10.29
CA MET A 6 0.70 7.66 -11.40
C MET A 6 -0.02 6.42 -10.88
N PHE A 7 -1.12 6.04 -11.53
CA PHE A 7 -1.79 4.76 -11.29
C PHE A 7 -2.38 4.19 -12.56
N GLN A 8 -2.32 2.87 -12.66
CA GLN A 8 -2.95 2.04 -13.68
C GLN A 8 -3.80 1.00 -12.96
N LEU A 9 -5.11 1.01 -13.21
CA LEU A 9 -6.06 0.17 -12.49
C LEU A 9 -6.85 -0.70 -13.45
N GLN A 10 -6.96 -1.99 -13.12
CA GLN A 10 -7.89 -2.91 -13.75
C GLN A 10 -8.77 -3.58 -12.71
N LEU A 11 -10.05 -3.71 -13.02
CA LEU A 11 -11.05 -4.33 -12.16
C LEU A 11 -11.66 -5.54 -12.85
N VAL A 12 -11.98 -6.60 -12.09
CA VAL A 12 -12.71 -7.73 -12.65
C VAL A 12 -14.18 -7.38 -12.86
N CYS A 13 -14.70 -7.62 -14.07
CA CYS A 13 -16.10 -7.42 -14.38
C CYS A 13 -16.97 -8.49 -13.67
N PRO A 14 -18.02 -8.10 -12.93
CA PRO A 14 -18.92 -9.04 -12.24
C PRO A 14 -19.87 -9.78 -13.18
N GLY A 15 -19.74 -9.60 -14.50
CA GLY A 15 -20.57 -10.24 -15.52
C GLY A 15 -19.83 -11.35 -16.25
N CYS A 16 -18.64 -11.04 -16.75
CA CYS A 16 -17.84 -11.97 -17.57
C CYS A 16 -16.52 -12.39 -16.92
N ASN A 17 -16.19 -11.90 -15.72
CA ASN A 17 -14.94 -12.16 -15.00
C ASN A 17 -13.65 -11.73 -15.73
N ASN A 18 -13.76 -10.94 -16.81
CA ASN A 18 -12.60 -10.33 -17.47
C ASN A 18 -12.17 -9.04 -16.76
N PHE A 19 -10.87 -8.73 -16.83
CA PHE A 19 -10.34 -7.45 -16.39
C PHE A 19 -10.79 -6.33 -17.31
N VAL A 20 -11.23 -5.22 -16.72
CA VAL A 20 -11.64 -3.98 -17.37
C VAL A 20 -10.65 -2.91 -16.94
N ALA A 21 -9.98 -2.29 -17.91
CA ALA A 21 -9.10 -1.15 -17.66
C ALA A 21 -9.94 0.07 -17.22
N VAL A 22 -9.61 0.61 -16.06
CA VAL A 22 -10.24 1.83 -15.54
C VAL A 22 -9.61 3.02 -16.25
N SER A 23 -10.40 3.73 -17.03
CA SER A 23 -9.92 4.86 -17.86
C SER A 23 -9.99 6.21 -17.13
N GLY A 24 -10.50 6.24 -15.90
CA GLY A 24 -10.70 7.47 -15.14
C GLY A 24 -11.14 7.24 -13.69
N ILE A 25 -11.07 8.26 -12.84
CA ILE A 25 -11.62 8.18 -11.48
C ILE A 25 -13.11 8.48 -11.55
N THR A 26 -13.92 7.41 -11.58
CA THR A 26 -15.38 7.43 -11.79
C THR A 26 -16.10 6.57 -10.73
N ASP A 27 -17.42 6.69 -10.64
CA ASP A 27 -18.23 5.76 -9.85
C ASP A 27 -18.40 4.40 -10.53
N PHE A 28 -18.62 4.44 -11.84
CA PHE A 28 -18.85 3.26 -12.66
C PHE A 28 -18.08 3.34 -13.97
N ASP A 29 -17.68 2.17 -14.46
CA ASP A 29 -17.25 1.99 -15.85
C ASP A 29 -18.11 0.89 -16.51
N THR A 30 -18.11 0.84 -17.83
CA THR A 30 -18.84 -0.17 -18.59
C THR A 30 -17.86 -1.19 -19.14
N CYS A 31 -18.04 -2.46 -18.79
CA CYS A 31 -17.27 -3.54 -19.36
C CYS A 31 -17.51 -3.62 -20.88
N GLN A 32 -16.48 -3.41 -21.68
CA GLN A 32 -16.60 -3.51 -23.15
C GLN A 32 -16.88 -4.94 -23.61
N ASN A 33 -16.54 -5.97 -22.81
CA ASN A 33 -16.79 -7.36 -23.19
C ASN A 33 -18.24 -7.83 -22.99
N CYS A 34 -18.96 -7.35 -21.96
CA CYS A 34 -20.32 -7.81 -21.69
C CYS A 34 -21.34 -6.71 -21.43
N GLY A 35 -20.94 -5.44 -21.49
CA GLY A 35 -21.80 -4.27 -21.27
C GLY A 35 -22.21 -4.05 -19.82
N LYS A 36 -21.83 -4.92 -18.87
CA LYS A 36 -22.19 -4.77 -17.46
C LYS A 36 -21.40 -3.63 -16.82
N HIS A 37 -22.06 -2.88 -15.94
CA HIS A 37 -21.40 -1.86 -15.13
C HIS A 37 -20.46 -2.50 -14.11
N VAL A 38 -19.27 -1.93 -13.99
CA VAL A 38 -18.26 -2.22 -12.99
C VAL A 38 -18.26 -1.06 -12.01
N ASN A 39 -18.45 -1.35 -10.72
CA ASN A 39 -18.44 -0.34 -9.67
C ASN A 39 -16.98 0.01 -9.33
N VAL A 40 -16.52 1.15 -9.84
CA VAL A 40 -15.14 1.61 -9.69
C VAL A 40 -14.95 2.22 -8.31
N SER A 41 -15.87 3.08 -7.86
CA SER A 41 -15.72 3.79 -6.58
C SER A 41 -15.73 2.86 -5.38
N SER A 42 -16.54 1.80 -5.36
CA SER A 42 -16.52 0.83 -4.26
C SER A 42 -15.19 0.08 -4.17
N VAL A 43 -14.59 -0.33 -5.30
CA VAL A 43 -13.27 -0.98 -5.24
C VAL A 43 -12.20 0.00 -4.79
N ILE A 44 -12.23 1.22 -5.34
CA ILE A 44 -11.28 2.28 -5.01
C ILE A 44 -11.37 2.72 -3.54
N ASN A 45 -12.58 2.83 -2.99
CA ASN A 45 -12.80 3.36 -1.64
C ASN A 45 -12.75 2.28 -0.56
N ASP A 46 -13.30 1.10 -0.83
CA ASP A 46 -13.48 0.08 0.21
C ASP A 46 -12.40 -0.99 0.21
N LYS A 47 -11.61 -1.09 -0.87
CA LYS A 47 -10.72 -2.25 -1.13
C LYS A 47 -9.30 -1.89 -1.59
N MET A 48 -9.12 -0.76 -2.28
CA MET A 48 -7.81 -0.37 -2.79
C MET A 48 -6.84 -0.14 -1.64
N PHE A 49 -5.66 -0.77 -1.71
CA PHE A 49 -4.65 -0.81 -0.64
C PHE A 49 -5.05 -1.60 0.63
N GLY A 50 -6.24 -2.20 0.69
CA GLY A 50 -6.66 -3.09 1.77
C GLY A 50 -6.67 -2.41 3.14
N ILE A 51 -5.90 -2.94 4.10
CA ILE A 51 -5.75 -2.37 5.45
C ILE A 51 -4.76 -1.20 5.52
N MET A 52 -4.08 -0.90 4.41
CA MET A 52 -3.05 0.13 4.37
C MET A 52 -3.67 1.52 4.18
N ASP A 53 -3.02 2.54 4.70
CA ASP A 53 -3.44 3.93 4.55
C ASP A 53 -3.16 4.39 3.11
N ARG A 54 -4.23 4.48 2.32
CA ARG A 54 -4.22 4.91 0.93
C ARG A 54 -3.52 6.25 0.74
N GLN A 55 -3.84 7.24 1.57
CA GLN A 55 -3.29 8.59 1.41
C GLN A 55 -1.79 8.59 1.68
N LYS A 56 -1.35 7.86 2.72
CA LYS A 56 0.08 7.76 3.02
C LYS A 56 0.86 7.07 1.90
N TYR A 57 0.31 6.01 1.31
CA TYR A 57 0.90 5.34 0.16
C TYR A 57 1.00 6.24 -1.08
N MET A 58 -0.08 6.96 -1.39
CA MET A 58 -0.13 7.87 -2.53
C MET A 58 0.82 9.08 -2.38
N ASN A 59 0.99 9.59 -1.15
CA ASN A 59 1.89 10.70 -0.86
C ASN A 59 3.37 10.29 -0.73
N GLY A 60 3.66 9.01 -0.51
CA GLY A 60 4.99 8.51 -0.14
C GLY A 60 6.01 8.40 -1.27
N PHE A 61 5.62 8.78 -2.49
CA PHE A 61 6.44 8.68 -3.70
C PHE A 61 6.94 7.28 -4.04
N LEU A 62 6.10 6.27 -3.87
CA LEU A 62 6.45 4.87 -4.03
C LEU A 62 5.98 4.33 -5.37
N SER A 63 6.69 3.32 -5.87
CA SER A 63 6.26 2.52 -7.01
C SER A 63 6.03 1.07 -6.60
N GLY A 64 4.96 0.47 -7.10
CA GLY A 64 4.65 -0.92 -6.81
C GLY A 64 3.49 -1.47 -7.63
N GLY A 65 3.27 -2.77 -7.50
CA GLY A 65 2.14 -3.48 -8.07
C GLY A 65 1.37 -4.23 -6.99
N ILE A 66 0.05 -4.18 -7.04
CA ILE A 66 -0.86 -4.97 -6.21
C ILE A 66 -1.74 -5.77 -7.14
N GLU A 67 -1.73 -7.10 -6.97
CA GLU A 67 -2.73 -7.99 -7.54
C GLU A 67 -3.50 -8.62 -6.40
N GLN A 68 -4.77 -8.23 -6.25
CA GLN A 68 -5.64 -8.76 -5.22
C GLN A 68 -6.54 -9.85 -5.81
N PRO A 69 -6.35 -11.12 -5.45
CA PRO A 69 -7.28 -12.19 -5.84
C PRO A 69 -8.59 -12.09 -5.03
N GLY A 70 -9.73 -12.39 -5.65
CA GLY A 70 -11.03 -12.28 -4.97
C GLY A 70 -12.30 -12.33 -5.83
N GLY A 71 -12.28 -12.98 -7.01
CA GLY A 71 -13.46 -13.05 -7.89
C GLY A 71 -13.93 -11.66 -8.37
N ALA A 72 -15.21 -11.32 -8.19
CA ALA A 72 -15.80 -10.05 -8.62
C ALA A 72 -15.17 -8.79 -7.96
N ASN A 73 -14.36 -8.95 -6.91
CA ASN A 73 -13.65 -7.87 -6.23
C ASN A 73 -12.14 -7.86 -6.50
N ALA A 74 -11.67 -8.69 -7.44
CA ALA A 74 -10.26 -8.72 -7.79
C ALA A 74 -9.86 -7.47 -8.58
N TYR A 75 -8.66 -6.98 -8.31
CA TYR A 75 -8.10 -5.83 -9.01
C TYR A 75 -6.59 -5.99 -9.23
N LYS A 76 -6.11 -5.32 -10.27
CA LYS A 76 -4.69 -5.10 -10.55
C LYS A 76 -4.43 -3.62 -10.50
N LEU A 77 -3.47 -3.21 -9.68
CA LEU A 77 -3.05 -1.82 -9.53
C LEU A 77 -1.54 -1.75 -9.74
N VAL A 78 -1.10 -0.89 -10.65
CA VAL A 78 0.28 -0.40 -10.68
C VAL A 78 0.22 1.06 -10.24
N TYR A 79 1.14 1.46 -9.36
CA TYR A 79 1.24 2.84 -8.90
C TYR A 79 2.70 3.27 -8.88
N SER A 80 2.95 4.56 -9.04
CA SER A 80 4.29 5.14 -9.06
C SER A 80 4.27 6.63 -8.73
N SER A 81 5.40 7.16 -8.30
CA SER A 81 5.68 8.59 -8.14
C SER A 81 6.27 9.26 -9.37
N MET A 82 6.14 8.59 -10.51
CA MET A 82 6.73 9.05 -11.74
C MET A 82 6.11 10.38 -12.19
N GLN A 83 6.95 11.23 -12.78
CA GLN A 83 6.46 12.42 -13.48
C GLN A 83 5.45 12.04 -14.56
N PRO A 84 4.46 12.91 -14.82
CA PRO A 84 3.50 12.67 -15.88
C PRO A 84 4.23 12.57 -17.22
N TYR A 85 3.70 11.77 -18.13
CA TYR A 85 4.26 11.61 -19.47
C TYR A 85 3.13 11.39 -20.46
N CYS A 86 3.39 11.73 -21.72
CA CYS A 86 2.49 11.39 -22.81
C CYS A 86 2.46 9.87 -23.00
N GLU A 87 1.29 9.29 -22.83
CA GLU A 87 0.97 7.88 -23.02
C GLU A 87 1.27 7.35 -24.42
N GLU A 88 1.24 8.21 -25.44
CA GLU A 88 1.51 7.79 -26.83
C GLU A 88 3.02 7.79 -27.17
N CYS A 89 3.77 8.83 -26.78
CA CYS A 89 5.18 8.99 -27.21
C CYS A 89 6.21 8.95 -26.07
N GLY A 90 5.77 8.80 -24.83
CA GLY A 90 6.62 8.76 -23.63
C GLY A 90 7.26 10.11 -23.24
N ASN A 91 6.87 11.22 -23.87
CA ASN A 91 7.44 12.53 -23.55
C ASN A 91 7.08 12.93 -22.11
N VAL A 92 8.08 13.14 -21.27
CA VAL A 92 7.90 13.61 -19.89
C VAL A 92 7.26 15.00 -19.88
N ILE A 93 6.33 15.20 -18.96
CA ILE A 93 5.60 16.43 -18.72
C ILE A 93 6.02 16.91 -17.33
N ASP A 94 6.49 18.15 -17.21
CA ASP A 94 6.85 18.70 -15.91
C ASP A 94 5.60 18.99 -15.07
N GLU A 95 5.74 18.95 -13.75
CA GLU A 95 4.64 19.08 -12.79
C GLU A 95 3.95 20.47 -12.89
N GLN A 96 4.69 21.50 -13.30
CA GLN A 96 4.16 22.87 -13.44
C GLN A 96 3.31 23.02 -14.70
N THR A 97 3.77 22.52 -15.86
CA THR A 97 2.98 22.45 -17.09
C THR A 97 1.73 21.59 -16.89
N ALA A 98 1.86 20.48 -16.16
CA ALA A 98 0.72 19.65 -15.80
C ALA A 98 -0.30 20.42 -14.93
N PHE A 99 0.18 21.20 -13.96
CA PHE A 99 -0.65 22.07 -13.14
C PHE A 99 -1.37 23.14 -13.97
N GLU A 100 -0.66 23.83 -14.87
CA GLU A 100 -1.25 24.86 -15.74
C GLU A 100 -2.34 24.30 -16.66
N ALA A 101 -2.13 23.09 -17.20
CA ALA A 101 -3.16 22.40 -17.97
C ALA A 101 -4.40 22.11 -17.11
N ILE A 102 -4.21 21.60 -15.89
CA ILE A 102 -5.29 21.34 -14.93
C ILE A 102 -6.04 22.63 -14.56
N ASP A 103 -5.32 23.69 -14.19
CA ASP A 103 -5.87 24.97 -13.72
C ASP A 103 -6.67 25.66 -14.83
N SER A 104 -6.17 25.59 -16.06
CA SER A 104 -6.90 26.11 -17.22
C SER A 104 -8.12 25.27 -17.63
N GLY A 105 -8.23 24.03 -17.13
CA GLY A 105 -9.25 23.06 -17.50
C GLY A 105 -9.20 22.60 -18.96
N LYS A 106 -8.10 22.86 -19.68
CA LYS A 106 -7.94 22.54 -21.10
C LYS A 106 -7.14 21.27 -21.29
N THR A 107 -7.56 20.43 -22.23
CA THR A 107 -6.83 19.22 -22.67
C THR A 107 -5.36 19.52 -22.89
N TYR A 108 -4.48 18.74 -22.28
CA TYR A 108 -3.04 18.87 -22.49
C TYR A 108 -2.69 18.34 -23.88
N THR A 109 -1.98 19.12 -24.69
CA THR A 109 -1.50 18.69 -26.01
C THR A 109 -0.01 18.46 -25.95
N CYS A 110 0.44 17.24 -26.22
CA CYS A 110 1.85 16.88 -26.20
C CYS A 110 2.61 17.67 -27.26
N PRO A 111 3.68 18.42 -26.91
CA PRO A 111 4.43 19.21 -27.88
C PRO A 111 5.25 18.34 -28.85
N LYS A 112 5.49 17.06 -28.53
CA LYS A 112 6.31 16.15 -29.32
C LYS A 112 5.53 15.37 -30.39
N CYS A 113 4.36 14.83 -30.04
CA CYS A 113 3.54 14.01 -30.94
C CYS A 113 2.14 14.58 -31.21
N SER A 114 1.80 15.73 -30.62
CA SER A 114 0.47 16.35 -30.72
C SER A 114 -0.68 15.53 -30.14
N HIS A 115 -0.39 14.43 -29.44
CA HIS A 115 -1.40 13.67 -28.70
C HIS A 115 -2.12 14.55 -27.69
N LYS A 116 -3.42 14.31 -27.51
CA LYS A 116 -4.27 15.09 -26.59
C LYS A 116 -4.65 14.25 -25.38
N MET A 117 -4.15 14.65 -24.24
CA MET A 117 -4.45 14.03 -22.95
C MET A 117 -5.55 14.81 -22.24
N PRO A 118 -6.64 14.14 -21.85
CA PRO A 118 -7.64 14.74 -20.98
C PRO A 118 -7.05 15.32 -19.70
N VAL A 119 -7.68 16.37 -19.17
CA VAL A 119 -7.37 16.90 -17.84
C VAL A 119 -8.65 17.17 -17.08
N ARG A 120 -8.60 16.99 -15.78
CA ARG A 120 -9.72 17.29 -14.88
C ARG A 120 -9.22 17.94 -13.61
N ALA A 121 -9.75 19.12 -13.29
CA ALA A 121 -9.52 19.78 -12.01
C ALA A 121 -10.18 18.98 -10.87
N ALA A 122 -9.65 19.11 -9.65
CA ALA A 122 -10.17 18.38 -8.51
C ALA A 122 -11.64 18.75 -8.22
N ASP A 123 -12.53 17.79 -8.41
CA ASP A 123 -13.93 17.87 -8.00
C ASP A 123 -14.15 17.07 -6.70
N LYS A 124 -15.42 16.95 -6.28
CA LYS A 124 -15.79 16.22 -5.07
C LYS A 124 -15.28 14.78 -5.09
N LEU A 125 -15.40 14.09 -6.22
CA LEU A 125 -15.00 12.69 -6.35
C LEU A 125 -13.47 12.55 -6.22
N LEU A 126 -12.70 13.44 -6.85
CA LEU A 126 -11.24 13.47 -6.69
C LEU A 126 -10.80 13.82 -5.28
N LYS A 127 -11.53 14.70 -4.59
CA LYS A 127 -11.22 15.05 -3.20
C LYS A 127 -11.57 13.94 -2.22
N GLU A 128 -12.63 13.17 -2.48
CA GLU A 128 -12.93 11.94 -1.74
C GLU A 128 -11.87 10.87 -1.96
N PHE A 129 -11.35 10.78 -3.19
CA PHE A 129 -10.23 9.89 -3.51
C PHE A 129 -8.95 10.32 -2.76
N HIS A 130 -8.56 11.58 -2.89
CA HIS A 130 -7.41 12.15 -2.21
C HIS A 130 -7.63 13.64 -1.85
N PRO A 131 -7.65 14.02 -0.55
CA PRO A 131 -7.97 15.39 -0.13
C PRO A 131 -7.02 16.46 -0.70
N LYS A 132 -5.76 16.08 -0.96
CA LYS A 132 -4.72 16.96 -1.52
C LYS A 132 -4.67 16.98 -3.04
N ALA A 133 -5.57 16.27 -3.74
CA ALA A 133 -5.62 16.29 -5.19
C ALA A 133 -5.91 17.70 -5.71
N VAL A 134 -5.10 18.17 -6.66
CA VAL A 134 -5.30 19.41 -7.41
C VAL A 134 -6.05 19.13 -8.70
N GLY A 135 -5.75 17.98 -9.31
CA GLY A 135 -6.42 17.48 -10.49
C GLY A 135 -5.74 16.22 -10.99
N VAL A 136 -6.12 15.80 -12.18
CA VAL A 136 -5.65 14.57 -12.81
C VAL A 136 -5.51 14.76 -14.31
N LEU A 137 -4.44 14.20 -14.87
CA LEU A 137 -4.21 14.10 -16.30
C LEU A 137 -4.53 12.67 -16.76
N ASN A 138 -4.92 12.59 -18.03
CA ASN A 138 -5.36 11.40 -18.73
C ASN A 138 -6.64 10.74 -18.18
N ASP A 139 -7.46 11.50 -17.45
CA ASP A 139 -8.70 10.99 -16.88
C ASP A 139 -9.86 11.12 -17.87
N SER A 140 -10.43 9.99 -18.29
CA SER A 140 -11.54 9.96 -19.24
C SER A 140 -12.92 10.23 -18.60
N TYR A 141 -12.99 10.58 -17.31
CA TYR A 141 -14.26 10.87 -16.64
C TYR A 141 -14.98 12.06 -17.28
N GLY A 142 -16.27 11.89 -17.58
CA GLY A 142 -17.11 12.95 -18.15
C GLY A 142 -16.81 13.32 -19.60
N ILE A 143 -15.89 12.60 -20.26
CA ILE A 143 -15.60 12.81 -21.68
C ILE A 143 -16.52 11.92 -22.51
N ASP A 144 -17.28 12.55 -23.41
CA ASP A 144 -18.07 11.83 -24.40
C ASP A 144 -17.14 10.98 -25.28
N LYS A 145 -17.35 9.66 -25.25
CA LYS A 145 -16.51 8.66 -25.94
C LYS A 145 -16.37 8.88 -27.44
N LYS A 146 -17.27 9.65 -28.06
CA LYS A 146 -17.20 10.06 -29.49
C LYS A 146 -16.12 11.11 -29.78
N SER A 147 -15.56 11.77 -28.77
CA SER A 147 -14.64 12.90 -28.95
C SER A 147 -13.15 12.53 -28.98
N LEU A 148 -12.79 11.29 -28.67
CA LEU A 148 -11.40 10.82 -28.59
C LEU A 148 -11.02 9.77 -29.63
N ASP A 149 -11.99 9.18 -30.34
CA ASP A 149 -11.71 8.13 -31.32
C ASP A 149 -11.97 8.64 -32.75
N THR A 150 -10.89 8.86 -33.49
CA THR A 150 -10.92 9.00 -34.95
C THR A 150 -10.90 7.64 -35.66
N THR A 151 -11.22 6.54 -34.96
CA THR A 151 -11.52 5.28 -35.64
C THR A 151 -12.80 5.47 -36.43
N LYS A 152 -12.65 5.40 -37.76
CA LYS A 152 -13.77 5.33 -38.71
C LYS A 152 -14.84 4.40 -38.15
N ASP A 153 -16.11 4.78 -38.29
CA ASP A 153 -17.27 3.89 -38.12
C ASP A 153 -17.10 2.67 -39.04
N GLU A 154 -16.34 1.66 -38.59
CA GLU A 154 -16.17 0.40 -39.30
C GLU A 154 -17.44 -0.42 -39.07
N MET A 155 -18.38 -0.23 -39.99
CA MET A 155 -19.59 -1.02 -40.08
C MET A 155 -19.21 -2.47 -40.41
N LEU A 156 -19.45 -3.38 -39.47
CA LEU A 156 -19.25 -4.81 -39.67
C LEU A 156 -20.59 -5.46 -40.03
N VAL A 157 -20.57 -6.36 -41.01
CA VAL A 157 -21.76 -7.13 -41.39
C VAL A 157 -21.58 -8.57 -40.93
N CYS A 158 -22.52 -9.07 -40.12
CA CYS A 158 -22.60 -10.49 -39.77
C CYS A 158 -23.90 -11.11 -40.31
N LYS A 159 -23.96 -12.43 -40.46
CA LYS A 159 -25.18 -13.10 -40.91
C LYS A 159 -26.05 -13.47 -39.70
N CYS A 160 -27.35 -13.26 -39.81
CA CYS A 160 -28.32 -13.81 -38.87
C CYS A 160 -28.22 -15.33 -38.84
N MET A 161 -28.16 -15.91 -37.64
CA MET A 161 -28.00 -17.34 -37.42
C MET A 161 -29.26 -18.15 -37.78
N THR A 162 -30.40 -17.48 -38.00
CA THR A 162 -31.69 -18.12 -38.32
C THR A 162 -32.06 -17.95 -39.79
N CYS A 163 -32.12 -16.71 -40.29
CA CYS A 163 -32.59 -16.43 -41.66
C CYS A 163 -31.47 -16.10 -42.65
N GLY A 164 -30.22 -15.96 -42.18
CA GLY A 164 -29.07 -15.63 -43.02
C GLY A 164 -28.98 -14.17 -43.48
N ALA A 165 -29.94 -13.32 -43.11
CA ALA A 165 -29.93 -11.89 -43.47
C ALA A 165 -28.72 -11.15 -42.87
N GLY A 166 -28.25 -10.11 -43.54
CA GLY A 166 -27.17 -9.26 -43.04
C GLY A 166 -27.63 -8.46 -41.82
N LEU A 167 -26.82 -8.50 -40.76
CA LEU A 167 -26.96 -7.70 -39.56
C LEU A 167 -25.84 -6.66 -39.59
N GLU A 168 -26.25 -5.40 -39.60
CA GLU A 168 -25.34 -4.26 -39.59
C GLU A 168 -24.94 -3.96 -38.14
N LEU A 169 -23.64 -3.99 -37.87
CA LEU A 169 -23.07 -3.82 -36.53
C LEU A 169 -22.21 -2.56 -36.47
N THR A 170 -22.36 -1.84 -35.38
CA THR A 170 -21.63 -0.63 -35.02
C THR A 170 -21.03 -0.79 -33.64
N ILE A 171 -20.18 0.14 -33.21
CA ILE A 171 -19.63 0.16 -31.85
C ILE A 171 -20.73 0.30 -30.77
N ASP A 172 -21.88 0.88 -31.10
CA ASP A 172 -23.01 1.00 -30.18
C ASP A 172 -23.90 -0.27 -30.13
N THR A 173 -23.60 -1.28 -30.97
CA THR A 173 -24.38 -2.51 -31.03
C THR A 173 -24.17 -3.36 -29.77
N LYS A 174 -25.28 -3.79 -29.15
CA LYS A 174 -25.28 -4.68 -27.98
C LYS A 174 -24.89 -6.11 -28.35
N ARG A 175 -24.46 -6.89 -27.36
CA ARG A 175 -24.02 -8.30 -27.54
C ARG A 175 -25.13 -9.20 -28.11
N THR A 176 -26.38 -8.88 -27.79
CA THR A 176 -27.56 -9.49 -28.40
C THR A 176 -28.25 -8.46 -29.27
N ILE A 177 -28.48 -8.80 -30.53
CA ILE A 177 -29.15 -7.95 -31.52
C ILE A 177 -30.36 -8.67 -32.13
N LYS A 178 -31.47 -7.95 -32.27
CA LYS A 178 -32.66 -8.47 -32.93
C LYS A 178 -32.52 -8.31 -34.45
N CYS A 179 -32.81 -9.38 -35.21
CA CYS A 179 -32.78 -9.32 -36.66
C CYS A 179 -33.98 -8.53 -37.21
N ASN A 180 -33.73 -7.51 -38.02
CA ASN A 180 -34.80 -6.71 -38.63
C ASN A 180 -35.65 -7.46 -39.67
N TYR A 181 -35.24 -8.68 -40.07
CA TYR A 181 -35.92 -9.45 -41.12
C TYR A 181 -36.77 -10.61 -40.58
N CYS A 182 -36.29 -11.33 -39.55
CA CYS A 182 -37.00 -12.47 -38.98
C CYS A 182 -37.32 -12.31 -37.49
N ASP A 183 -37.02 -11.14 -36.93
CA ASP A 183 -37.22 -10.80 -35.51
C ASP A 183 -36.47 -11.68 -34.49
N ASN A 184 -35.65 -12.64 -34.94
CA ASN A 184 -34.90 -13.49 -34.03
C ASN A 184 -33.77 -12.73 -33.31
N GLU A 185 -33.54 -13.07 -32.04
CA GLU A 185 -32.39 -12.57 -31.27
C GLU A 185 -31.12 -13.32 -31.64
N ASN A 186 -30.08 -12.58 -32.03
CA ASN A 186 -28.79 -13.11 -32.42
C ASN A 186 -27.76 -12.70 -31.36
N TYR A 187 -27.12 -13.69 -30.76
CA TYR A 187 -25.97 -13.48 -29.89
C TYR A 187 -24.70 -13.37 -30.74
N LEU A 188 -24.00 -12.25 -30.64
CA LEU A 188 -22.78 -12.02 -31.43
C LEU A 188 -21.65 -12.95 -30.95
N PRO A 189 -20.93 -13.65 -31.86
CA PRO A 189 -19.73 -14.42 -31.50
C PRO A 189 -18.60 -13.53 -30.96
N ASP A 190 -17.71 -14.10 -30.13
CA ASP A 190 -16.60 -13.36 -29.51
C ASP A 190 -15.68 -12.69 -30.53
N SER A 191 -15.43 -13.33 -31.67
CA SER A 191 -14.55 -12.81 -32.72
C SER A 191 -15.07 -11.53 -33.37
N ILE A 192 -16.40 -11.35 -33.44
CA ILE A 192 -17.04 -10.13 -33.95
C ILE A 192 -17.14 -9.10 -32.82
N TRP A 193 -17.52 -9.56 -31.62
CA TRP A 193 -17.65 -8.69 -30.47
C TRP A 193 -16.35 -7.99 -30.11
N THR A 194 -15.23 -8.70 -30.02
CA THR A 194 -13.91 -8.13 -29.68
C THR A 194 -13.39 -7.17 -30.75
N LYS A 195 -13.86 -7.29 -32.01
CA LYS A 195 -13.54 -6.33 -33.07
C LYS A 195 -14.32 -5.02 -32.91
N LEU A 196 -15.59 -5.11 -32.54
CA LEU A 196 -16.42 -3.93 -32.25
C LEU A 196 -16.05 -3.28 -30.91
N HIS A 197 -15.61 -4.09 -29.94
CA HIS A 197 -15.36 -3.70 -28.56
C HIS A 197 -13.97 -4.19 -28.11
N PRO A 198 -12.87 -3.68 -28.71
CA PRO A 198 -11.53 -4.08 -28.32
C PRO A 198 -11.26 -3.78 -26.85
N ASN A 199 -10.54 -4.68 -26.18
CA ASN A 199 -10.11 -4.44 -24.81
C ASN A 199 -9.17 -3.23 -24.80
N LYS A 200 -9.52 -2.21 -24.01
CA LYS A 200 -8.66 -1.04 -23.82
C LYS A 200 -7.34 -1.46 -23.17
N GLU A 201 -6.25 -0.90 -23.68
CA GLU A 201 -4.98 -0.91 -22.96
C GLU A 201 -5.12 -0.15 -21.64
N VAL A 202 -4.36 -0.59 -20.63
CA VAL A 202 -4.38 0.05 -19.32
C VAL A 202 -3.57 1.33 -19.40
N GLN A 203 -4.25 2.46 -19.47
CA GLN A 203 -3.60 3.76 -19.55
C GLN A 203 -3.27 4.30 -18.16
N PRO A 204 -2.12 4.99 -17.99
CA PRO A 204 -1.76 5.62 -16.74
C PRO A 204 -2.60 6.88 -16.50
N LEU A 205 -3.11 7.02 -15.29
CA LEU A 205 -3.73 8.22 -14.75
C LEU A 205 -2.71 8.95 -13.89
N PHE A 206 -2.57 10.26 -14.06
CA PHE A 206 -1.58 11.06 -13.33
C PHE A 206 -2.27 12.05 -12.43
N MET A 207 -2.37 11.76 -11.14
CA MET A 207 -2.91 12.67 -10.15
C MET A 207 -1.84 13.65 -9.68
N LEU A 208 -2.14 14.94 -9.77
CA LEU A 208 -1.31 15.99 -9.20
C LEU A 208 -1.80 16.33 -7.79
N LEU A 209 -0.87 16.33 -6.84
CA LEU A 209 -1.10 16.56 -5.41
C LEU A 209 -0.38 17.83 -4.97
N ASP A 210 -1.02 18.64 -4.13
CA ASP A 210 -0.34 19.72 -3.40
C ASP A 210 0.00 19.25 -1.99
N LEU A 211 1.26 18.85 -1.81
CA LEU A 211 1.77 18.27 -0.58
C LEU A 211 2.74 19.22 0.11
N ASN A 212 2.72 19.24 1.44
CA ASN A 212 3.74 19.92 2.22
C ASN A 212 4.79 18.93 2.75
N GLU A 213 5.88 19.44 3.31
CA GLU A 213 6.96 18.61 3.84
C GLU A 213 6.49 17.64 4.94
N SER A 214 5.51 18.05 5.76
CA SER A 214 4.96 17.20 6.82
C SER A 214 4.14 16.02 6.27
N ASP A 215 3.44 16.21 5.15
CA ASP A 215 2.69 15.14 4.46
C ASP A 215 3.65 14.04 3.99
N ILE A 216 4.78 14.46 3.41
CA ILE A 216 5.83 13.56 2.89
C ILE A 216 6.51 12.82 4.03
N LYS A 217 6.92 13.54 5.07
CA LYS A 217 7.56 12.94 6.24
C LYS A 217 6.66 11.88 6.86
N ALA A 218 5.39 12.19 7.08
CA ALA A 218 4.43 11.25 7.64
C ALA A 218 4.21 10.01 6.74
N SER A 219 4.30 10.16 5.42
CA SER A 219 4.23 9.03 4.49
C SER A 219 5.47 8.16 4.48
N VAL A 220 6.66 8.77 4.52
CA VAL A 220 7.93 8.04 4.64
C VAL A 220 7.96 7.27 5.95
N ASP A 221 7.59 7.92 7.07
CA ASP A 221 7.49 7.28 8.38
C ASP A 221 6.51 6.09 8.32
N TYR A 222 5.31 6.30 7.76
CA TYR A 222 4.33 5.23 7.57
C TYR A 222 4.87 4.08 6.71
N PHE A 223 5.57 4.36 5.62
CA PHE A 223 6.11 3.32 4.74
C PHE A 223 7.27 2.55 5.35
N ILE A 224 8.18 3.22 6.04
CA ILE A 224 9.25 2.57 6.80
C ILE A 224 8.60 1.63 7.82
N ASN A 225 7.54 2.08 8.48
CA ASN A 225 6.77 1.24 9.38
C ASN A 225 6.11 0.07 8.65
N VAL A 226 5.37 0.26 7.56
CA VAL A 226 4.71 -0.85 6.84
C VAL A 226 5.72 -1.82 6.22
N THR A 227 6.85 -1.35 5.71
CA THR A 227 7.90 -2.20 5.14
C THR A 227 8.60 -2.99 6.22
N ALA A 228 8.95 -2.32 7.34
CA ALA A 228 9.41 -3.02 8.53
C ALA A 228 8.36 -4.04 8.97
N LEU A 229 7.07 -3.68 8.99
CA LEU A 229 5.95 -4.55 9.37
C LEU A 229 5.67 -5.67 8.37
N ASN A 230 5.96 -5.55 7.08
CA ASN A 230 5.81 -6.62 6.10
C ASN A 230 6.99 -7.60 6.18
N ILE A 231 8.19 -7.06 6.40
CA ILE A 231 9.38 -7.85 6.72
C ILE A 231 9.13 -8.60 8.04
N ILE A 232 8.59 -7.94 9.05
CA ILE A 232 8.18 -8.55 10.31
C ILE A 232 6.98 -9.46 10.10
N SER A 233 5.89 -9.14 9.43
CA SER A 233 4.70 -10.02 9.42
C SER A 233 4.92 -11.30 8.62
N ARG A 234 5.55 -11.22 7.43
CA ARG A 234 5.85 -12.41 6.61
C ARG A 234 7.02 -13.21 7.14
N HIS A 235 7.93 -12.56 7.86
CA HIS A 235 9.09 -13.23 8.37
C HIS A 235 9.14 -13.34 9.88
N PHE A 236 8.31 -12.76 10.76
CA PHE A 236 8.65 -12.69 12.19
C PHE A 236 8.75 -14.08 12.76
N ASP A 237 7.85 -15.00 12.42
CA ASP A 237 7.94 -16.40 12.82
C ASP A 237 9.11 -17.13 12.14
N ASN A 238 9.40 -16.85 10.87
CA ASN A 238 10.53 -17.44 10.15
C ASN A 238 11.89 -16.79 10.52
N PHE A 239 11.87 -15.55 10.97
CA PHE A 239 12.96 -14.64 11.28
C PHE A 239 13.34 -14.94 12.71
N THR A 240 12.43 -14.87 13.69
CA THR A 240 12.69 -15.35 15.04
C THR A 240 13.18 -16.79 15.00
N ARG A 241 12.51 -17.69 14.27
CA ARG A 241 12.97 -19.09 14.18
C ARG A 241 14.33 -19.24 13.49
N GLN A 242 14.56 -18.69 12.30
CA GLN A 242 15.87 -18.80 11.61
C GLN A 242 17.00 -18.03 12.30
N TYR A 243 16.70 -16.93 12.99
CA TYR A 243 17.66 -16.06 13.67
C TYR A 243 18.04 -16.59 15.05
N PHE A 244 17.07 -17.11 15.80
CA PHE A 244 17.35 -17.86 17.02
C PHE A 244 18.05 -19.20 16.73
N GLU A 245 18.06 -19.65 15.47
CA GLU A 245 18.85 -20.77 14.96
C GLU A 245 20.19 -20.36 14.30
N ARG A 246 20.47 -19.08 14.00
CA ARG A 246 21.71 -18.62 13.31
C ARG A 246 22.36 -17.38 13.97
N PRO A 247 23.65 -17.43 14.34
CA PRO A 247 24.23 -16.50 15.34
C PRO A 247 24.67 -15.10 14.84
N PHE A 248 24.30 -14.65 13.63
CA PHE A 248 24.79 -13.36 13.12
C PHE A 248 23.78 -12.23 13.28
N VAL A 249 24.15 -11.20 14.04
CA VAL A 249 23.36 -9.99 14.26
C VAL A 249 24.07 -8.79 13.65
N SER A 250 23.40 -8.07 12.74
CA SER A 250 23.94 -6.82 12.19
C SER A 250 23.56 -5.60 13.04
N GLU A 251 24.36 -4.54 12.97
CA GLU A 251 24.09 -3.27 13.66
C GLU A 251 22.75 -2.64 13.27
N SER A 252 22.38 -2.71 11.99
CA SER A 252 21.09 -2.22 11.51
C SER A 252 19.93 -2.96 12.16
N LEU A 253 20.09 -4.28 12.37
CA LEU A 253 19.08 -5.09 13.05
C LEU A 253 19.02 -4.79 14.55
N LEU A 254 20.15 -4.63 15.24
CA LEU A 254 20.16 -4.22 16.65
C LEU A 254 19.47 -2.87 16.86
N THR A 255 19.72 -1.93 15.94
CA THR A 255 19.07 -0.62 15.94
C THR A 255 17.56 -0.75 15.79
N TRP A 256 17.11 -1.62 14.88
CA TRP A 256 15.69 -1.88 14.70
C TRP A 256 15.06 -2.55 15.94
N ILE A 257 15.71 -3.59 16.51
CA ILE A 257 15.24 -4.29 17.70
C ILE A 257 15.10 -3.31 18.86
N LYS A 258 16.10 -2.44 19.07
CA LYS A 258 16.06 -1.38 20.08
C LYS A 258 14.81 -0.52 19.93
N LEU A 259 14.53 0.00 18.73
CA LEU A 259 13.34 0.81 18.46
C LEU A 259 12.05 0.02 18.72
N PHE A 260 12.01 -1.25 18.33
CA PHE A 260 10.85 -2.12 18.52
C PHE A 260 10.56 -2.37 20.01
N ILE A 261 11.54 -2.83 20.80
CA ILE A 261 11.32 -3.20 22.21
C ILE A 261 11.12 -2.00 23.15
N SER A 262 11.55 -0.80 22.73
CA SER A 262 11.30 0.45 23.46
C SER A 262 9.99 1.13 23.06
N ALA A 263 9.30 0.65 22.03
CA ALA A 263 8.08 1.29 21.54
C ALA A 263 6.92 1.10 22.53
N LYS A 264 6.23 2.19 22.88
CA LYS A 264 4.98 2.16 23.64
C LYS A 264 3.78 2.29 22.69
N ASN A 265 2.71 1.52 22.94
CA ASN A 265 1.46 1.61 22.18
C ASN A 265 0.97 3.07 22.15
N ASN A 266 0.65 3.58 20.96
CA ASN A 266 0.06 4.91 20.73
C ASN A 266 0.90 6.13 21.14
N GLU A 267 2.14 5.97 21.63
CA GLU A 267 2.98 7.12 22.05
C GLU A 267 4.12 7.45 21.07
N GLN A 268 4.62 6.49 20.28
CA GLN A 268 5.79 6.79 19.43
C GLN A 268 5.76 6.22 18.01
N ILE A 269 4.84 5.33 17.64
CA ILE A 269 4.74 4.85 16.26
C ILE A 269 3.27 4.48 16.00
N SER A 270 2.70 4.94 14.89
CA SER A 270 1.34 4.62 14.44
C SER A 270 1.25 3.16 13.94
N PHE A 271 1.45 2.20 14.85
CA PHE A 271 1.21 0.79 14.58
C PHE A 271 -0.30 0.51 14.67
N ASN A 272 -0.87 -0.14 13.65
CA ASN A 272 -2.24 -0.68 13.71
C ASN A 272 -2.27 -2.10 14.34
N MET A 273 -1.30 -2.40 15.19
CA MET A 273 -1.16 -3.65 15.95
C MET A 273 -0.85 -3.34 17.40
N ASP A 274 -1.35 -4.21 18.28
CA ASP A 274 -1.05 -4.15 19.70
C ASP A 274 0.42 -4.54 19.95
N ILE A 275 1.30 -3.55 20.09
CA ILE A 275 2.76 -3.75 20.23
C ILE A 275 3.08 -4.65 21.44
N THR A 276 2.24 -4.63 22.47
CA THR A 276 2.43 -5.43 23.67
C THR A 276 2.34 -6.93 23.38
N LYS A 277 1.50 -7.35 22.42
CA LYS A 277 1.44 -8.76 21.97
C LYS A 277 2.70 -9.15 21.23
N CYS A 278 3.23 -8.27 20.38
CA CYS A 278 4.47 -8.53 19.64
C CYS A 278 5.68 -8.61 20.58
N HIS A 279 5.76 -7.70 21.56
CA HIS A 279 6.76 -7.76 22.63
C HIS A 279 6.69 -9.07 23.39
N LYS A 280 5.49 -9.46 23.83
CA LYS A 280 5.27 -10.71 24.55
C LYS A 280 5.82 -11.91 23.77
N PHE A 281 5.46 -12.04 22.50
CA PHE A 281 5.94 -13.13 21.65
C PHE A 281 7.47 -13.11 21.48
N PHE A 282 8.05 -11.92 21.25
CA PHE A 282 9.50 -11.77 21.15
C PHE A 282 10.21 -12.23 22.44
N TYR A 283 9.73 -11.78 23.60
CA TYR A 283 10.30 -12.16 24.89
C TYR A 283 10.14 -13.64 25.22
N GLU A 284 9.01 -14.26 24.87
CA GLU A 284 8.80 -15.69 25.02
C GLU A 284 9.82 -16.50 24.19
N ASN A 285 10.06 -16.11 22.94
CA ASN A 285 11.05 -16.78 22.10
C ASN A 285 12.49 -16.55 22.57
N LEU A 286 12.82 -15.32 22.99
CA LEU A 286 14.14 -15.02 23.56
C LEU A 286 14.40 -15.85 24.83
N LEU A 287 13.38 -16.08 25.65
CA LEU A 287 13.51 -16.89 26.85
C LEU A 287 13.73 -18.38 26.52
N LEU A 288 13.03 -18.92 25.52
CA LEU A 288 13.13 -20.33 25.11
C LEU A 288 14.54 -20.72 24.64
N GLY A 289 15.33 -19.78 24.13
CA GLY A 289 16.68 -20.01 23.61
C GLY A 289 17.78 -19.20 24.30
N LEU A 290 17.53 -18.66 25.50
CA LEU A 290 18.34 -17.60 26.11
C LEU A 290 19.85 -17.85 26.08
N ASP A 291 20.29 -19.05 26.46
CA ASP A 291 21.71 -19.41 26.53
C ASP A 291 22.40 -19.51 25.16
N SER A 292 21.62 -19.70 24.10
CA SER A 292 22.09 -19.84 22.71
C SER A 292 22.09 -18.52 21.96
N HIS A 293 21.49 -17.46 22.53
CA HIS A 293 21.39 -16.17 21.85
C HIS A 293 22.67 -15.34 21.97
N PRO A 294 23.03 -14.56 20.93
CA PRO A 294 24.16 -13.64 20.96
C PRO A 294 24.06 -12.64 22.12
N ALA A 295 25.20 -12.33 22.75
CA ALA A 295 25.28 -11.36 23.86
C ALA A 295 24.67 -10.00 23.47
N ALA A 296 25.00 -9.47 22.29
CA ALA A 296 24.48 -8.20 21.80
C ALA A 296 22.95 -8.11 21.75
N LEU A 297 22.27 -9.21 21.38
CA LEU A 297 20.80 -9.26 21.39
C LEU A 297 20.24 -9.18 22.81
N LYS A 298 20.86 -9.93 23.74
CA LYS A 298 20.49 -9.93 25.15
C LYS A 298 20.77 -8.57 25.79
N GLU A 299 21.88 -7.93 25.47
CA GLU A 299 22.23 -6.58 25.94
C GLU A 299 21.20 -5.54 25.50
N VAL A 300 20.86 -5.49 24.20
CA VAL A 300 19.85 -4.56 23.68
C VAL A 300 18.49 -4.83 24.33
N THR A 301 18.10 -6.10 24.46
CA THR A 301 16.85 -6.46 25.12
C THR A 301 16.84 -6.04 26.58
N SER A 302 17.92 -6.31 27.28
CA SER A 302 18.13 -5.94 28.68
C SER A 302 18.02 -4.43 28.91
N GLU A 303 18.66 -3.61 28.08
CA GLU A 303 18.72 -2.15 28.29
C GLU A 303 17.42 -1.44 27.92
N TYR A 304 16.78 -1.82 26.81
CA TYR A 304 15.66 -1.04 26.24
C TYR A 304 14.29 -1.72 26.35
N GLY A 305 14.23 -2.98 26.77
CA GLY A 305 12.98 -3.76 26.80
C GLY A 305 11.96 -3.18 27.78
N ILE A 306 10.81 -2.75 27.26
CA ILE A 306 9.64 -2.35 28.04
C ILE A 306 8.71 -3.54 28.20
N GLY A 307 8.10 -3.69 29.37
CA GLY A 307 7.12 -4.75 29.62
C GLY A 307 7.68 -6.18 29.62
N MET A 308 9.00 -6.35 29.80
CA MET A 308 9.63 -7.66 29.89
C MET A 308 9.00 -8.53 31.01
N PRO A 309 8.66 -9.81 30.74
CA PRO A 309 8.20 -10.75 31.76
C PRO A 309 9.22 -10.92 32.89
N ILE A 310 8.72 -11.16 34.12
CA ILE A 310 9.56 -11.27 35.32
C ILE A 310 10.54 -12.46 35.21
N GLU A 311 10.09 -13.53 34.54
CA GLU A 311 10.87 -14.73 34.26
C GLU A 311 12.10 -14.39 33.42
N LEU A 312 11.90 -13.65 32.31
CA LEU A 312 12.98 -13.21 31.44
C LEU A 312 13.92 -12.24 32.17
N GLN A 313 13.39 -11.28 32.94
CA GLN A 313 14.22 -10.37 33.74
C GLN A 313 15.09 -11.14 34.74
N SER A 314 14.54 -12.15 35.40
CA SER A 314 15.25 -12.96 36.39
C SER A 314 16.35 -13.79 35.77
N ALA A 315 16.11 -14.32 34.57
CA ALA A 315 17.07 -15.06 33.77
C ALA A 315 18.21 -14.16 33.27
N LEU A 316 17.91 -13.00 32.68
CA LEU A 316 18.91 -12.02 32.23
C LEU A 316 19.74 -11.47 33.41
N ALA A 317 19.14 -11.27 34.58
CA ALA A 317 19.87 -10.87 35.80
C ALA A 317 20.78 -11.98 36.36
N GLY A 318 20.65 -13.21 35.87
CA GLY A 318 21.54 -14.33 36.17
C GLY A 318 22.40 -14.75 34.98
N ASP A 319 22.42 -13.97 33.89
CA ASP A 319 23.17 -14.32 32.69
C ASP A 319 24.66 -14.44 33.02
N LYS A 320 25.37 -15.36 32.36
CA LYS A 320 26.83 -15.53 32.54
C LYS A 320 27.62 -14.30 32.09
N ASP A 321 27.11 -13.57 31.11
CA ASP A 321 27.77 -12.39 30.56
C ASP A 321 27.51 -11.15 31.41
N GLU A 322 28.57 -10.53 31.92
CA GLU A 322 28.48 -9.31 32.73
C GLU A 322 27.88 -8.15 31.94
N SER A 323 28.16 -8.05 30.63
CA SER A 323 27.63 -6.97 29.79
C SER A 323 26.11 -6.98 29.74
N VAL A 324 25.50 -8.17 29.66
CA VAL A 324 24.05 -8.37 29.67
C VAL A 324 23.46 -7.93 31.01
N ARG A 325 24.08 -8.33 32.13
CA ARG A 325 23.64 -7.95 33.48
C ARG A 325 23.78 -6.44 33.71
N LEU A 326 24.86 -5.83 33.23
CA LEU A 326 25.12 -4.39 33.31
C LEU A 326 24.10 -3.60 32.46
N SER A 327 23.82 -4.05 31.24
CA SER A 327 22.80 -3.46 30.38
C SER A 327 21.42 -3.55 31.02
N LEU A 328 21.11 -4.66 31.69
CA LEU A 328 19.85 -4.81 32.43
C LEU A 328 19.77 -3.81 33.58
N ALA A 329 20.86 -3.58 34.30
CA ALA A 329 20.93 -2.62 35.41
C ALA A 329 20.68 -1.16 35.00
N LYS A 330 20.75 -0.83 33.70
CA LYS A 330 20.37 0.50 33.17
C LYS A 330 18.88 0.64 32.89
N ASN A 331 18.13 -0.46 32.85
CA ASN A 331 16.72 -0.45 32.46
C ASN A 331 15.82 0.01 33.60
N GLN A 332 14.99 1.03 33.32
CA GLN A 332 14.11 1.66 34.30
C GLN A 332 12.78 0.92 34.53
N TRP A 333 12.47 -0.09 33.71
CA TRP A 333 11.18 -0.81 33.70
C TRP A 333 11.22 -2.14 34.47
N LEU A 334 12.27 -2.37 35.25
CA LEU A 334 12.47 -3.63 35.96
C LEU A 334 11.57 -3.81 37.18
N HIS A 335 11.26 -5.08 37.45
CA HIS A 335 10.59 -5.46 38.68
C HIS A 335 11.53 -5.30 39.89
N LYS A 336 10.98 -4.88 41.04
CA LYS A 336 11.73 -4.61 42.28
C LYS A 336 12.65 -5.76 42.73
N ASN A 337 12.23 -7.00 42.49
CA ASN A 337 13.01 -8.19 42.87
C ASN A 337 14.25 -8.34 41.96
N THR A 338 14.11 -8.06 40.67
CA THR A 338 15.21 -8.03 39.71
C THR A 338 16.23 -6.96 40.10
N ILE A 339 15.77 -5.75 40.47
CA ILE A 339 16.64 -4.66 40.93
C ILE A 339 17.44 -5.09 42.15
N LYS A 340 16.80 -5.68 43.17
CA LYS A 340 17.49 -6.18 44.37
C LYS A 340 18.54 -7.24 44.04
N LYS A 341 18.24 -8.14 43.09
CA LYS A 341 19.20 -9.15 42.63
C LYS A 341 20.44 -8.50 42.01
N LEU A 342 20.26 -7.51 41.13
CA LEU A 342 21.36 -6.79 40.48
C LEU A 342 22.17 -5.92 41.46
N GLN A 343 21.52 -5.37 42.50
CA GLN A 343 22.21 -4.63 43.57
C GLN A 343 23.13 -5.51 44.43
N GLY A 344 22.87 -6.82 44.45
CA GLY A 344 23.71 -7.84 45.07
C GLY A 344 24.54 -8.65 44.06
N ASP A 345 24.69 -8.18 42.81
CA ASP A 345 25.45 -8.89 41.78
C ASP A 345 26.92 -9.07 42.18
N SER A 346 27.57 -10.13 41.69
CA SER A 346 29.02 -10.33 41.87
C SER A 346 29.90 -9.21 41.27
N SER A 347 29.45 -8.54 40.20
CA SER A 347 30.18 -7.44 39.57
C SER A 347 29.89 -6.11 40.26
N ILE A 348 30.95 -5.42 40.65
CA ILE A 348 30.89 -4.06 41.21
C ILE A 348 30.26 -3.08 40.21
N ALA A 349 30.51 -3.23 38.91
CA ALA A 349 29.94 -2.36 37.89
C ALA A 349 28.42 -2.51 37.82
N VAL A 350 27.91 -3.75 37.80
CA VAL A 350 26.48 -4.06 37.80
C VAL A 350 25.82 -3.52 39.07
N GLN A 351 26.41 -3.77 40.25
CA GLN A 351 25.91 -3.24 41.51
C GLN A 351 25.81 -1.71 41.49
N THR A 352 26.85 -1.04 40.99
CA THR A 352 26.93 0.42 40.97
C THR A 352 25.85 1.03 40.10
N GLU A 353 25.59 0.45 38.93
CA GLU A 353 24.52 0.89 38.05
C GLU A 353 23.14 0.61 38.67
N ALA A 354 22.93 -0.60 39.21
CA ALA A 354 21.66 -1.00 39.80
C ALA A 354 21.28 -0.19 41.06
N LYS A 355 22.26 0.39 41.77
CA LYS A 355 22.01 1.31 42.89
C LYS A 355 21.38 2.63 42.45
N LYS A 356 21.51 3.03 41.19
CA LYS A 356 20.84 4.22 40.63
C LYS A 356 19.34 4.01 40.43
N LEU A 357 18.90 2.76 40.30
CA LEU A 357 17.48 2.41 40.15
C LEU A 357 16.74 2.53 41.50
N LYS A 358 15.62 3.27 41.52
CA LYS A 358 14.79 3.45 42.72
C LYS A 358 13.90 2.23 42.94
N THR A 359 13.80 1.75 44.19
CA THR A 359 13.00 0.56 44.57
C THR A 359 11.57 0.88 45.03
N GLY A 360 11.09 2.11 44.83
CA GLY A 360 9.84 2.63 45.42
C GLY A 360 8.60 2.61 44.49
N ILE A 361 7.43 2.44 45.11
CA ILE A 361 6.07 2.40 44.51
C ILE A 361 5.74 3.63 43.64
N PHE A 362 6.40 4.78 43.90
CA PHE A 362 6.13 6.04 43.19
C PHE A 362 6.83 6.20 41.83
N SER A 363 7.70 5.26 41.42
CA SER A 363 8.37 5.33 40.11
C SER A 363 7.44 5.06 38.91
N ARG A 364 6.27 4.43 39.13
CA ARG A 364 5.28 4.16 38.07
C ARG A 364 4.28 5.29 37.82
N ILE A 365 4.24 6.33 38.66
CA ILE A 365 3.22 7.39 38.59
C ILE A 365 3.74 8.64 37.85
N PHE A 366 5.07 8.81 37.70
CA PHE A 366 5.67 10.00 37.11
C PHE A 366 6.75 9.70 36.05
N GLY A 367 6.57 8.64 35.26
CA GLY A 367 7.47 8.26 34.16
C GLY A 367 6.74 7.99 32.86
#